data_AF-A0A841I5A2-F1
#
_entry.id   AF-A0A841I5A2-F1
#
_cell.length_a   1.000
_cell.length_b   1.000
_cell.length_c   1.000
_cell.angle_alpha   90.00
_cell.angle_beta   90.00
_cell.angle_gamma   90.00
#
_symmetry.space_group_name_H-M   'P 1'
#
loop_
_entity.id
_entity.type
_entity.pdbx_description
1 polymer ?
#
loop_
_entity_poly.entity_id
_entity_poly.type
_entity_poly.pdbx_seq_one_letter_code
_entity_poly.pdbx_strand_id
1 'polypeptide(L)'
;MNSQNALSRQGRLPALGLRPLLVSFALIGLTACGAQTPLGEPAPSGSEASGSAPIQQTPTFGSASSFEAQVLSLTNAARARGATCGGVAYPPVPALTANAQLRQAAYLHAKDMGDNNYFDHVGRNGRMPWDRMRAAGYIGRTYGENIAAGQSTPQQVVDGWLKSSGHCRNIMSRNFKDLGVGYYYRAGSNFRHYWVQNFGAK
;
A
#
# COMPACT_ATOMS: atom_id res chain seq x y z
N MET A 1 6.46 -11.44 20.88
CA MET A 1 7.79 -12.02 20.59
C MET A 1 8.68 -10.86 20.17
N ASN A 2 9.64 -10.52 21.02
CA ASN A 2 10.47 -9.32 20.94
C ASN A 2 11.77 -9.67 20.22
N SER A 3 12.07 -9.04 19.09
CA SER A 3 13.35 -9.22 18.39
C SER A 3 14.19 -7.96 18.54
N GLN A 4 15.05 -7.95 19.56
CA GLN A 4 16.29 -7.16 19.56
C GLN A 4 17.45 -8.15 19.58
N ASN A 5 18.27 -8.16 18.54
CA ASN A 5 19.71 -8.45 18.55
C ASN A 5 20.23 -8.67 17.12
N ALA A 6 21.00 -7.72 16.60
CA ALA A 6 22.15 -8.00 15.75
C ALA A 6 22.97 -6.71 15.57
N LEU A 7 23.95 -6.52 16.47
CA LEU A 7 25.02 -5.56 16.32
C LEU A 7 26.03 -6.04 15.27
N SER A 8 26.45 -5.08 14.45
CA SER A 8 27.83 -4.79 14.06
C SER A 8 28.69 -5.92 13.48
N ARG A 9 28.85 -5.91 12.15
CA ARG A 9 30.14 -6.22 11.50
C ARG A 9 30.41 -5.17 10.43
N GLN A 10 31.30 -4.25 10.76
CA GLN A 10 31.93 -3.35 9.78
C GLN A 10 32.95 -4.15 8.96
N GLY A 11 32.81 -4.11 7.64
CA GLY A 11 33.81 -4.55 6.66
C GLY A 11 34.16 -3.37 5.74
N ARG A 12 35.44 -3.05 5.66
CA ARG A 12 36.04 -1.96 4.86
C ARG A 12 36.04 -2.28 3.35
N LEU A 13 36.02 -1.21 2.56
CA LEU A 13 36.00 -1.07 1.09
C LEU A 13 37.18 -1.76 0.36
N PRO A 14 37.11 -1.88 -0.98
CA PRO A 14 37.79 -0.85 -1.80
C PRO A 14 36.97 -0.29 -2.96
N ALA A 15 37.31 0.96 -3.31
CA ALA A 15 36.93 1.66 -4.52
C ALA A 15 37.73 1.15 -5.74
N LEU A 16 37.15 1.30 -6.95
CA LEU A 16 37.73 1.40 -8.31
C LEU A 16 36.65 0.88 -9.29
N GLY A 17 36.36 1.44 -10.46
CA GLY A 17 36.94 2.54 -11.20
C GLY A 17 35.94 3.03 -12.27
N LEU A 18 36.12 4.28 -12.68
CA LEU A 18 35.34 5.01 -13.67
C LEU A 18 35.76 4.56 -15.09
N ARG A 19 34.79 4.24 -15.96
CA ARG A 19 35.01 4.18 -17.42
C ARG A 19 33.78 4.73 -18.17
N PRO A 20 33.89 5.88 -18.85
CA PRO A 20 32.87 6.31 -19.81
C PRO A 20 33.20 5.71 -21.18
N LEU A 21 32.21 5.14 -21.85
CA LEU A 21 32.24 4.91 -23.29
C LEU A 21 31.09 5.73 -23.89
N LEU A 22 31.48 6.78 -24.61
CA LEU A 22 30.69 7.43 -25.64
C LEU A 22 30.27 6.38 -26.69
N VAL A 23 29.15 6.61 -27.38
CA VAL A 23 29.07 6.69 -28.85
C VAL A 23 27.61 6.77 -29.32
N SER A 24 27.38 7.83 -30.10
CA SER A 24 26.47 8.02 -31.23
C SER A 24 24.95 8.20 -31.09
N PHE A 25 24.58 9.41 -31.50
CA PHE A 25 23.35 9.81 -32.18
C PHE A 25 22.95 8.91 -33.34
N ALA A 26 21.65 8.66 -33.46
CA ALA A 26 20.96 8.57 -34.76
C ALA A 26 19.57 9.20 -34.63
N LEU A 27 19.23 9.99 -35.64
CA LEU A 27 18.10 10.91 -35.75
C LEU A 27 17.08 10.32 -36.77
N ILE A 28 15.83 10.80 -36.71
CA ILE A 28 14.84 10.92 -37.81
C ILE A 28 13.80 9.79 -38.01
N GLY A 29 12.53 10.23 -38.11
CA GLY A 29 11.43 9.54 -38.82
C GLY A 29 10.07 9.61 -38.12
N LEU A 30 9.49 10.80 -37.87
CA LEU A 30 8.34 11.42 -38.58
C LEU A 30 7.22 10.49 -39.12
N THR A 31 5.97 10.95 -38.85
CA THR A 31 4.71 10.82 -39.64
C THR A 31 4.01 9.45 -39.72
N ALA A 32 2.67 9.33 -39.75
CA ALA A 32 1.53 10.22 -39.46
C ALA A 32 0.23 9.37 -39.45
N CYS A 33 -0.84 10.00 -38.93
CA CYS A 33 -2.28 9.73 -39.00
C CYS A 33 -2.86 8.70 -39.99
N GLY A 34 -3.87 7.98 -39.51
CA GLY A 34 -4.94 7.40 -40.33
C GLY A 34 -6.08 6.88 -39.44
N ALA A 35 -7.12 7.70 -39.25
CA ALA A 35 -8.35 7.34 -38.57
C ALA A 35 -9.54 7.43 -39.56
N GLN A 36 -10.64 6.75 -39.21
CA GLN A 36 -12.05 6.95 -39.64
C GLN A 36 -12.57 5.99 -40.73
N THR A 37 -13.39 4.99 -40.35
CA THR A 37 -14.88 4.89 -40.31
C THR A 37 -15.55 4.64 -41.68
N PRO A 38 -16.56 3.75 -41.71
CA PRO A 38 -17.97 4.23 -41.72
C PRO A 38 -18.85 3.41 -40.74
N LEU A 39 -19.63 4.04 -39.86
CA LEU A 39 -21.01 4.52 -40.06
C LEU A 39 -21.96 3.47 -40.64
N GLY A 40 -22.66 2.77 -39.75
CA GLY A 40 -23.92 2.08 -39.99
C GLY A 40 -24.92 2.45 -38.89
N GLU A 41 -26.07 2.95 -39.29
CA GLU A 41 -27.21 3.44 -38.49
C GLU A 41 -28.49 3.02 -39.25
N PRO A 42 -29.73 3.14 -38.71
CA PRO A 42 -30.35 2.76 -37.42
C PRO A 42 -31.22 1.47 -37.64
N ALA A 43 -32.05 0.89 -36.76
CA ALA A 43 -33.22 1.37 -36.00
C ALA A 43 -33.93 0.13 -35.34
N PRO A 44 -35.15 0.19 -34.78
CA PRO A 44 -35.45 -0.15 -33.38
C PRO A 44 -36.29 -1.43 -33.20
N SER A 45 -36.64 -1.72 -31.95
CA SER A 45 -37.90 -2.37 -31.49
C SER A 45 -37.65 -3.53 -30.50
N GLY A 46 -38.41 -3.52 -29.40
CA GLY A 46 -38.47 -4.64 -28.46
C GLY A 46 -38.46 -4.21 -26.99
N SER A 47 -39.53 -3.55 -26.54
CA SER A 47 -39.95 -3.66 -25.14
C SER A 47 -40.70 -4.98 -25.00
N GLU A 48 -40.36 -5.82 -24.01
CA GLU A 48 -41.31 -6.44 -23.07
C GLU A 48 -40.66 -7.46 -22.11
N ALA A 49 -41.11 -7.37 -20.85
CA ALA A 49 -41.28 -8.39 -19.79
C ALA A 49 -40.11 -9.34 -19.43
N SER A 50 -39.56 -9.26 -18.21
CA SER A 50 -40.10 -9.73 -16.90
C SER A 50 -39.74 -11.19 -16.56
N GLY A 51 -38.93 -11.33 -15.51
CA GLY A 51 -38.87 -12.51 -14.66
C GLY A 51 -37.66 -13.42 -14.86
N SER A 52 -36.69 -13.38 -13.92
CA SER A 52 -36.24 -14.57 -13.17
C SER A 52 -35.00 -14.30 -12.29
N ALA A 53 -35.08 -14.84 -11.07
CA ALA A 53 -34.02 -15.27 -10.15
C ALA A 53 -33.24 -14.24 -9.32
N PRO A 54 -33.01 -14.53 -8.01
CA PRO A 54 -32.17 -13.71 -7.15
C PRO A 54 -30.72 -13.82 -7.62
N ILE A 55 -30.11 -12.66 -7.87
CA ILE A 55 -28.68 -12.53 -8.12
C ILE A 55 -27.94 -13.08 -6.89
N GLN A 56 -27.49 -14.33 -6.95
CA GLN A 56 -26.40 -14.78 -6.09
C GLN A 56 -25.19 -13.93 -6.47
N GLN A 57 -24.88 -12.97 -5.62
CA GLN A 57 -23.69 -12.14 -5.74
C GLN A 57 -22.48 -13.06 -5.67
N THR A 58 -21.92 -13.36 -6.83
CA THR A 58 -20.57 -13.90 -6.92
C THR A 58 -19.62 -12.88 -6.27
N PRO A 59 -18.71 -13.30 -5.37
CA PRO A 59 -17.77 -12.38 -4.76
C PRO A 59 -16.75 -11.99 -5.82
N THR A 60 -17.06 -10.90 -6.53
CA THR A 60 -16.18 -10.26 -7.49
C THR A 60 -14.98 -9.68 -6.74
N PHE A 61 -13.83 -9.66 -7.40
CA PHE A 61 -12.53 -9.18 -6.92
C PHE A 61 -12.48 -7.65 -6.61
N GLY A 62 -13.53 -7.10 -6.01
CA GLY A 62 -13.59 -5.75 -5.42
C GLY A 62 -13.19 -5.70 -3.93
N SER A 63 -12.76 -6.82 -3.35
CA SER A 63 -12.45 -6.93 -1.91
C SER A 63 -11.16 -6.21 -1.48
N ALA A 64 -10.16 -6.04 -2.35
CA ALA A 64 -8.89 -5.41 -1.95
C ALA A 64 -9.01 -3.88 -1.82
N SER A 65 -9.64 -3.22 -2.79
CA SER A 65 -9.93 -1.78 -2.71
C SER A 65 -10.94 -1.44 -1.61
N SER A 66 -11.88 -2.36 -1.30
CA SER A 66 -12.79 -2.17 -0.17
C SER A 66 -12.11 -2.42 1.18
N PHE A 67 -11.17 -3.38 1.28
CA PHE A 67 -10.41 -3.63 2.51
C PHE A 67 -9.48 -2.47 2.85
N GLU A 68 -8.72 -1.97 1.87
CA GLU A 68 -7.83 -0.81 2.05
C GLU A 68 -8.62 0.43 2.50
N ALA A 69 -9.79 0.68 1.88
CA ALA A 69 -10.68 1.79 2.26
C ALA A 69 -11.26 1.62 3.67
N GLN A 70 -11.66 0.40 4.06
CA GLN A 70 -12.14 0.12 5.42
C GLN A 70 -11.04 0.34 6.47
N VAL A 71 -9.79 -0.08 6.20
CA VAL A 71 -8.67 0.19 7.11
C VAL A 71 -8.45 1.69 7.29
N LEU A 72 -8.50 2.50 6.23
CA LEU A 72 -8.42 3.96 6.33
C LEU A 72 -9.56 4.52 7.21
N SER A 73 -10.81 4.09 6.97
CA SER A 73 -11.97 4.52 7.75
C SER A 73 -11.82 4.20 9.23
N LEU A 74 -11.46 2.95 9.56
CA LEU A 74 -11.25 2.48 10.94
C LEU A 74 -10.07 3.20 11.62
N THR A 75 -9.00 3.45 10.87
CA THR A 75 -7.85 4.25 11.37
C THR A 75 -8.28 5.66 11.72
N ASN A 76 -9.06 6.31 10.85
CA ASN A 76 -9.59 7.65 11.09
C ASN A 76 -10.62 7.68 12.24
N ALA A 77 -11.43 6.63 12.40
CA ALA A 77 -12.33 6.50 13.53
C ALA A 77 -11.57 6.33 14.86
N ALA A 78 -10.44 5.61 14.88
CA ALA A 78 -9.56 5.55 16.03
C ALA A 78 -8.92 6.91 16.32
N ARG A 79 -8.40 7.60 15.29
CA ARG A 79 -7.82 8.95 15.42
C ARG A 79 -8.82 9.97 15.96
N ALA A 80 -10.08 9.91 15.54
CA ALA A 80 -11.13 10.79 16.03
C ALA A 80 -11.52 10.53 17.50
N ARG A 81 -11.41 9.28 17.96
CA ARG A 81 -11.70 8.91 19.37
C ARG A 81 -10.53 9.17 20.32
N GLY A 82 -9.30 9.15 19.83
CA GLY A 82 -8.13 9.01 20.69
C GLY A 82 -7.84 7.54 21.02
N ALA A 83 -6.68 7.28 21.65
CA ALA A 83 -6.30 5.94 22.09
C ALA A 83 -5.25 5.99 23.20
N THR A 84 -5.13 4.90 23.97
CA THR A 84 -4.00 4.71 24.89
C THR A 84 -2.98 3.76 24.27
N CYS A 85 -1.83 4.29 23.87
CA CYS A 85 -0.77 3.54 23.23
C CYS A 85 0.33 3.20 24.24
N GLY A 86 0.37 1.94 24.71
CA GLY A 86 1.39 1.50 25.66
C GLY A 86 1.36 2.25 27.00
N GLY A 87 0.16 2.56 27.51
CA GLY A 87 -0.03 3.32 28.75
C GLY A 87 -0.04 4.84 28.60
N VAL A 88 0.32 5.36 27.42
CA VAL A 88 0.28 6.80 27.14
C VAL A 88 -1.02 7.15 26.43
N ALA A 89 -1.80 8.07 27.01
CA ALA A 89 -3.02 8.58 26.38
C ALA A 89 -2.67 9.55 25.23
N TYR A 90 -3.24 9.29 24.06
CA TYR A 90 -3.21 10.18 22.89
C TYR A 90 -4.60 10.79 22.71
N PRO A 91 -4.71 12.13 22.64
CA PRO A 91 -5.98 12.78 22.38
C PRO A 91 -6.47 12.49 20.95
N PRO A 92 -7.72 12.85 20.60
CA PRO A 92 -8.17 12.91 19.23
C PRO A 92 -7.21 13.72 18.33
N VAL A 93 -6.98 13.22 17.11
CA VAL A 93 -6.10 13.85 16.11
C VAL A 93 -6.79 13.91 14.74
N PRO A 94 -6.43 14.87 13.87
CA PRO A 94 -7.06 15.02 12.56
C PRO A 94 -7.03 13.74 11.72
N ALA A 95 -8.06 13.52 10.91
CA ALA A 95 -8.11 12.39 9.98
C ALA A 95 -6.94 12.43 8.97
N LEU A 96 -6.49 11.25 8.54
CA LEU A 96 -5.54 11.07 7.46
C LEU A 96 -6.28 11.09 6.12
N THR A 97 -5.61 11.62 5.10
CA THR A 97 -6.09 11.64 3.71
C THR A 97 -5.52 10.46 2.94
N ALA A 98 -6.33 9.79 2.14
CA ALA A 98 -5.86 8.71 1.27
C ALA A 98 -4.83 9.24 0.26
N ASN A 99 -3.70 8.55 0.12
CA ASN A 99 -2.65 8.93 -0.83
C ASN A 99 -2.27 7.75 -1.74
N ALA A 100 -2.42 7.95 -3.05
CA ALA A 100 -2.21 6.89 -4.04
C ALA A 100 -0.76 6.40 -4.14
N GLN A 101 0.23 7.29 -3.92
CA GLN A 101 1.65 6.93 -3.98
C GLN A 101 2.06 6.08 -2.77
N LEU A 102 1.62 6.47 -1.58
CA LEU A 102 1.80 5.66 -0.37
C LEU A 102 1.09 4.31 -0.48
N ARG A 103 -0.12 4.30 -1.06
CA ARG A 103 -0.91 3.07 -1.30
C ARG A 103 -0.16 2.11 -2.22
N GLN A 104 0.39 2.63 -3.32
CA GLN A 104 1.20 1.83 -4.24
C GLN A 104 2.41 1.20 -3.54
N ALA A 105 3.15 1.98 -2.76
CA ALA A 105 4.29 1.46 -1.99
C ALA A 105 3.86 0.41 -0.95
N ALA A 106 2.73 0.61 -0.28
CA ALA A 106 2.20 -0.30 0.73
C ALA A 106 1.77 -1.63 0.10
N TYR A 107 1.02 -1.58 -1.01
CA TYR A 107 0.57 -2.77 -1.73
C TYR A 107 1.75 -3.60 -2.26
N LEU A 108 2.75 -2.94 -2.88
CA LEU A 108 3.93 -3.63 -3.38
C LEU A 108 4.72 -4.33 -2.27
N HIS A 109 4.81 -3.73 -1.08
CA HIS A 109 5.47 -4.36 0.06
C HIS A 109 4.65 -5.52 0.64
N ALA A 110 3.33 -5.37 0.77
CA ALA A 110 2.45 -6.47 1.17
C ALA A 110 2.56 -7.68 0.21
N LYS A 111 2.61 -7.39 -1.10
CA LYS A 111 2.81 -8.38 -2.15
C LYS A 111 4.18 -9.05 -2.05
N ASP A 112 5.25 -8.27 -1.85
CA ASP A 112 6.60 -8.80 -1.70
C ASP A 112 6.69 -9.75 -0.50
N MET A 113 6.19 -9.35 0.67
CA MET A 113 6.13 -10.19 1.87
C MET A 113 5.36 -11.50 1.62
N GLY A 114 4.22 -11.42 0.94
CA GLY A 114 3.39 -12.59 0.63
C GLY A 114 4.03 -13.54 -0.38
N ASP A 115 4.54 -13.02 -1.50
CA ASP A 115 5.13 -13.83 -2.57
C ASP A 115 6.44 -14.49 -2.13
N ASN A 116 7.21 -13.81 -1.29
CA ASN A 116 8.51 -14.29 -0.83
C ASN A 116 8.47 -14.93 0.56
N ASN A 117 7.31 -15.09 1.18
CA ASN A 117 7.15 -15.75 2.48
C ASN A 117 8.03 -15.16 3.59
N TYR A 118 7.96 -13.85 3.77
CA TYR A 118 8.66 -13.17 4.87
C TYR A 118 7.78 -12.08 5.49
N PHE A 119 8.20 -11.57 6.65
CA PHE A 119 7.51 -10.50 7.36
C PHE A 119 8.53 -9.57 8.01
N ASP A 120 8.84 -8.46 7.34
CA ASP A 120 9.82 -7.47 7.78
C ASP A 120 9.48 -6.10 7.17
N HIS A 121 9.88 -5.02 7.85
CA HIS A 121 9.82 -3.66 7.31
C HIS A 121 10.83 -3.45 6.18
N VAL A 122 11.96 -4.15 6.23
CA VAL A 122 13.01 -4.08 5.21
C VAL A 122 12.72 -5.09 4.11
N GLY A 123 12.67 -4.61 2.87
CA GLY A 123 12.50 -5.50 1.72
C GLY A 123 13.72 -6.41 1.55
N ARG A 124 13.55 -7.57 0.89
CA ARG A 124 14.68 -8.48 0.60
C ARG A 124 15.79 -7.85 -0.25
N ASN A 125 15.47 -6.77 -0.96
CA ASN A 125 16.42 -5.94 -1.70
C ASN A 125 17.11 -4.86 -0.83
N GLY A 126 16.93 -4.90 0.50
CA GLY A 126 17.50 -3.95 1.46
C GLY A 126 16.78 -2.59 1.53
N ARG A 127 15.71 -2.36 0.76
CA ARG A 127 15.01 -1.07 0.76
C ARG A 127 14.19 -0.89 2.02
N MET A 128 14.36 0.26 2.66
CA MET A 128 13.56 0.70 3.79
C MET A 128 12.19 1.21 3.33
N PRO A 129 11.20 1.36 4.24
CA PRO A 129 9.86 1.83 3.86
C PRO A 129 9.87 3.16 3.09
N TRP A 130 10.65 4.13 3.54
CA TRP A 130 10.77 5.43 2.88
C TRP A 130 11.42 5.35 1.48
N ASP A 131 12.27 4.36 1.21
CA ASP A 131 12.85 4.16 -0.12
C ASP A 131 11.77 3.66 -1.09
N ARG A 132 10.90 2.76 -0.60
CA ARG A 132 9.75 2.27 -1.38
C ARG A 132 8.73 3.40 -1.61
N MET A 133 8.44 4.21 -0.60
CA MET A 133 7.53 5.36 -0.73
C MET A 133 8.07 6.40 -1.72
N ARG A 134 9.37 6.72 -1.68
CA ARG A 134 10.01 7.61 -2.66
C ARG A 134 10.02 7.03 -4.07
N ALA A 135 10.30 5.74 -4.21
CA ALA A 135 10.25 5.04 -5.51
C ALA A 135 8.84 5.05 -6.11
N ALA A 136 7.78 5.08 -5.28
CA ALA A 136 6.40 5.27 -5.72
C ALA A 136 6.02 6.76 -5.96
N GLY A 137 6.98 7.68 -5.84
CA GLY A 137 6.83 9.11 -6.10
C GLY A 137 6.39 9.95 -4.89
N TYR A 138 6.23 9.37 -3.70
CA TYR A 138 5.87 10.15 -2.51
C TYR A 138 7.09 10.84 -1.91
N ILE A 139 7.19 12.15 -2.17
CA ILE A 139 8.22 13.03 -1.61
C ILE A 139 7.63 13.76 -0.41
N GLY A 140 7.95 13.29 0.80
CA GLY A 140 7.51 13.86 2.07
C GLY A 140 8.68 14.14 3.01
N ARG A 141 8.40 14.77 4.15
CA ARG A 141 9.38 15.11 5.19
C ARG A 141 9.35 14.15 6.37
N THR A 142 8.18 13.56 6.61
CA THR A 142 7.96 12.60 7.70
C THR A 142 7.36 11.33 7.12
N TYR A 143 7.83 10.18 7.60
CA TYR A 143 7.44 8.86 7.12
C TYR A 143 7.16 7.92 8.30
N GLY A 144 6.25 6.97 8.11
CA GLY A 144 6.00 5.89 9.07
C GLY A 144 5.44 4.67 8.36
N GLU A 145 5.64 3.49 8.96
CA GLU A 145 5.05 2.25 8.46
C GLU A 145 4.52 1.41 9.63
N ASN A 146 3.32 0.84 9.46
CA ASN A 146 2.88 -0.33 10.21
C ASN A 146 2.74 -1.51 9.25
N ILE A 147 3.17 -2.70 9.68
CA ILE A 147 2.93 -3.94 8.96
C ILE A 147 2.17 -4.93 9.84
N ALA A 148 1.39 -5.81 9.23
CA ALA A 148 0.73 -6.90 9.91
C ALA A 148 0.52 -8.10 8.97
N ALA A 149 0.40 -9.29 9.54
CA ALA A 149 0.15 -10.50 8.79
C ALA A 149 -0.72 -11.48 9.59
N GLY A 150 -1.57 -12.22 8.89
CA GLY A 150 -2.46 -13.25 9.45
C GLY A 150 -3.87 -12.78 9.82
N GLN A 151 -4.12 -11.48 9.95
CA GLN A 151 -5.47 -10.96 10.20
C GLN A 151 -6.29 -11.02 8.90
N SER A 152 -7.47 -11.63 8.94
CA SER A 152 -8.27 -11.86 7.73
C SER A 152 -9.21 -10.71 7.40
N THR A 153 -9.37 -9.72 8.30
CA THR A 153 -10.29 -8.59 8.11
C THR A 153 -9.66 -7.24 8.46
N PRO A 154 -10.17 -6.13 7.86
CA PRO A 154 -9.79 -4.76 8.22
C PRO A 154 -9.94 -4.44 9.71
N GLN A 155 -11.01 -4.92 10.35
CA GLN A 155 -11.24 -4.70 11.78
C GLN A 155 -10.16 -5.37 12.63
N GLN A 156 -9.86 -6.65 12.36
CA GLN A 156 -8.86 -7.41 13.10
C GLN A 156 -7.46 -6.77 13.00
N VAL A 157 -7.08 -6.29 11.81
CA VAL A 157 -5.76 -5.68 11.62
C VAL A 157 -5.63 -4.32 12.33
N VAL A 158 -6.65 -3.47 12.25
CA VAL A 158 -6.64 -2.17 12.94
C VAL A 158 -6.65 -2.34 14.46
N ASP A 159 -7.45 -3.26 14.98
CA ASP A 159 -7.44 -3.58 16.41
C ASP A 159 -6.08 -4.13 16.86
N GLY A 160 -5.44 -4.95 16.01
CA GLY A 160 -4.08 -5.46 16.25
C GLY A 160 -3.03 -4.35 16.32
N TRP A 161 -3.09 -3.38 15.41
CA TRP A 161 -2.20 -2.22 15.44
C TRP A 161 -2.45 -1.33 16.66
N LEU A 162 -3.70 -1.07 17.03
CA LEU A 162 -4.03 -0.24 18.20
C LEU A 162 -3.60 -0.87 19.54
N LYS A 163 -3.57 -2.22 19.62
CA LYS A 163 -3.06 -2.94 20.80
C LYS A 163 -1.53 -2.94 20.90
N SER A 164 -0.82 -2.69 19.79
CA SER A 164 0.64 -2.60 19.79
C SER A 164 1.09 -1.17 20.05
N SER A 165 1.85 -0.94 21.12
CA SER A 165 2.34 0.41 21.48
C SER A 165 3.03 1.13 20.30
N GLY A 166 3.93 0.45 19.58
CA GLY A 166 4.61 1.02 18.42
C GLY A 166 3.66 1.42 17.29
N HIS A 167 2.77 0.51 16.89
CA HIS A 167 1.86 0.75 15.77
C HIS A 167 0.76 1.77 16.12
N CYS A 168 0.25 1.73 17.35
CA CYS A 168 -0.70 2.69 17.88
C CYS A 168 -0.12 4.11 17.87
N ARG A 169 1.15 4.29 18.27
CA ARG A 169 1.82 5.61 18.20
C ARG A 169 1.91 6.15 16.78
N ASN A 170 2.14 5.29 15.78
CA ASN A 170 2.09 5.71 14.38
C ASN A 170 0.68 6.16 13.98
N ILE A 171 -0.35 5.36 14.30
CA ILE A 171 -1.75 5.69 14.03
C ILE A 171 -2.16 7.01 14.68
N MET A 172 -1.70 7.29 15.90
CA MET A 172 -2.09 8.48 16.69
C MET A 172 -1.16 9.69 16.51
N SER A 173 -0.12 9.58 15.67
CA SER A 173 0.80 10.69 15.44
C SER A 173 0.11 11.84 14.70
N ARG A 174 0.19 13.06 15.27
CA ARG A 174 -0.27 14.31 14.62
C ARG A 174 0.64 14.75 13.47
N ASN A 175 1.83 14.17 13.36
CA ASN A 175 2.82 14.54 12.34
C ASN A 175 2.51 13.93 10.96
N PHE A 176 1.54 13.01 10.88
CA PHE A 176 1.07 12.43 9.63
C PHE A 176 -0.22 13.08 9.15
N LYS A 177 -0.30 13.26 7.84
CA LYS A 177 -1.46 13.83 7.12
C LYS A 177 -1.99 12.87 6.06
N ASP A 178 -1.13 12.03 5.51
CA ASP A 178 -1.41 11.10 4.42
C ASP A 178 -1.32 9.65 4.89
N LEU A 179 -2.17 8.79 4.33
CA LEU A 179 -2.14 7.34 4.52
C LEU A 179 -2.28 6.61 3.18
N GLY A 180 -1.40 5.64 2.95
CA GLY A 180 -1.59 4.58 1.98
C GLY A 180 -1.76 3.24 2.68
N VAL A 181 -2.74 2.45 2.26
CA VAL A 181 -2.97 1.10 2.79
C VAL A 181 -2.72 0.09 1.67
N GLY A 182 -1.99 -0.98 1.96
CA GLY A 182 -1.80 -2.10 1.04
C GLY A 182 -2.32 -3.39 1.66
N TYR A 183 -3.08 -4.16 0.89
CA TYR A 183 -3.49 -5.51 1.26
C TYR A 183 -3.12 -6.53 0.19
N TYR A 184 -2.57 -7.67 0.60
CA TYR A 184 -2.28 -8.78 -0.29
C TYR A 184 -2.64 -10.13 0.34
N TYR A 185 -3.36 -10.96 -0.43
CA TYR A 185 -3.67 -12.34 -0.06
C TYR A 185 -2.87 -13.33 -0.88
N ARG A 186 -2.22 -14.29 -0.22
CA ARG A 186 -1.43 -15.36 -0.84
C ARG A 186 -1.72 -16.71 -0.17
N ALA A 187 -2.59 -17.52 -0.76
CA ALA A 187 -3.08 -18.77 -0.17
C ALA A 187 -1.97 -19.75 0.28
N GLY A 188 -0.84 -19.81 -0.43
CA GLY A 188 0.29 -20.71 -0.12
C GLY A 188 1.40 -20.06 0.72
N SER A 189 1.13 -18.92 1.33
CA SER A 189 2.10 -18.25 2.21
C SER A 189 1.87 -18.55 3.68
N ASN A 190 2.89 -18.37 4.51
CA ASN A 190 2.84 -18.65 5.95
C ASN A 190 1.69 -17.92 6.66
N PHE A 191 1.39 -16.68 6.27
CA PHE A 191 0.38 -15.85 6.95
C PHE A 191 -0.90 -15.64 6.16
N ARG A 192 -0.89 -15.94 4.85
CA ARG A 192 -2.00 -15.75 3.89
C ARG A 192 -2.45 -14.32 3.66
N HIS A 193 -2.59 -13.50 4.69
CA HIS A 193 -3.03 -12.10 4.64
C HIS A 193 -1.88 -11.19 5.07
N TYR A 194 -1.55 -10.19 4.26
CA TYR A 194 -0.49 -9.22 4.51
C TYR A 194 -1.03 -7.81 4.37
N TRP A 195 -0.67 -6.96 5.32
CA TRP A 195 -1.18 -5.60 5.45
C TRP A 195 -0.04 -4.62 5.69
N VAL A 196 -0.13 -3.45 5.07
CA VAL A 196 0.81 -2.34 5.27
C VAL A 196 0.05 -1.03 5.37
N GLN A 197 0.38 -0.20 6.37
CA GLN A 197 0.02 1.21 6.44
C GLN A 197 1.29 2.04 6.23
N ASN A 198 1.32 2.84 5.18
CA ASN A 198 2.36 3.82 4.94
C ASN A 198 1.84 5.22 5.26
N PHE A 199 2.48 5.88 6.21
CA PHE A 199 2.10 7.23 6.67
C PHE A 199 3.07 8.26 6.12
N GLY A 200 2.56 9.46 5.86
CA GLY A 200 3.40 10.56 5.40
C GLY A 200 2.88 11.95 5.74
N ALA A 201 3.77 12.94 5.65
CA ALA A 201 3.42 14.35 5.51
C ALA A 201 4.46 15.06 4.64
N LYS A 202 4.00 15.93 3.75
CA LYS A 202 4.83 16.80 2.90
C LYS A 202 5.21 18.10 3.61
#